data_AF-W9WY90-F1
#
_entry.id   AF-W9WY90-F1
#
_cell.length_a   1.000
_cell.length_b   1.000
_cell.length_c   1.000
_cell.angle_alpha   90.00
_cell.angle_beta   90.00
_cell.angle_gamma   90.00
#
_symmetry.space_group_name_H-M   'P 1'
#
loop_
_entity.id
_entity.type
_entity.pdbx_description
1 polymer ?
#
loop_
_entity_poly.entity_id
_entity_poly.type
_entity_poly.pdbx_seq_one_letter_code
_entity_poly.pdbx_strand_id
1 'polypeptide(L)'
;MHYEASLPNDFSISPDCALLFAGTFAETVTTQSPRVTHFFNGRIDSPSITTVGPEGGVIVHYDFARNISEDSIIDTSGGGHHGRLINAPTRGVRGYNWDASEIDWTKAKYGYGAIHFHEDDLDDAKWETDFTVTLPSDIRSGIYAVEVQSTNGKTSDMITFIVRPTATASLHDPGKPKVGLVLSTFTYLAYANDKLSDPERPSSSATGAALCEVTLYPSEDMSRQLRRRDIGLSTYDTHNDLSGTVFSTAKRPITNFRPGFISYGLARPRHISTESMMIGYLERENIPYGTITDHNLHKYGASALAPYNTVITGGHPEYLSFEIYDAYENYAKQGGNLMYLGGKGRSGFLSGEHQLVSVLGMERLPKQCGQADRQCHQGVLEKRSITVHGHVLGDPREADAYFYHVHGLYH
;
A
#
# COMPACT_ATOMS: atom_id res chain seq x y z
N MET A 1 -18.55 23.88 -16.57
CA MET A 1 -19.51 23.45 -17.61
C MET A 1 -20.59 22.67 -16.87
N HIS A 2 -21.77 23.25 -16.65
CA HIS A 2 -22.87 22.52 -16.02
C HIS A 2 -23.51 21.66 -17.10
N TYR A 3 -23.36 20.34 -16.98
CA TYR A 3 -24.05 19.39 -17.85
C TYR A 3 -25.40 19.10 -17.23
N GLU A 4 -26.45 19.58 -17.88
CA GLU A 4 -27.83 19.26 -17.51
C GLU A 4 -28.37 18.28 -18.56
N ALA A 5 -28.79 17.11 -18.11
CA ALA A 5 -29.40 16.09 -18.95
C ALA A 5 -30.68 15.58 -18.31
N SER A 6 -31.71 15.45 -19.14
CA SER A 6 -32.98 14.82 -18.76
C SER A 6 -33.07 13.45 -19.40
N LEU A 7 -33.52 12.46 -18.64
CA LEU A 7 -33.82 11.15 -19.22
C LEU A 7 -35.04 11.28 -20.13
N PRO A 8 -34.99 10.76 -21.37
CA PRO A 8 -36.12 10.85 -22.30
C PRO A 8 -37.28 9.91 -21.92
N ASN A 9 -37.04 8.94 -21.03
CA ASN A 9 -37.99 7.93 -20.62
C ASN A 9 -38.12 7.90 -19.09
N ASP A 10 -39.28 7.43 -18.62
CA ASP A 10 -39.49 7.14 -17.20
C ASP A 10 -38.46 6.12 -16.71
N PHE A 11 -37.93 6.38 -15.52
CA PHE A 11 -36.96 5.52 -14.85
C PHE A 11 -37.61 4.87 -13.63
N SER A 12 -37.43 3.56 -13.50
CA SER A 12 -37.92 2.77 -12.37
C SER A 12 -36.72 2.21 -11.60
N ILE A 13 -36.61 2.56 -10.32
CA ILE A 13 -35.67 1.91 -9.39
C ILE A 13 -36.33 0.64 -8.86
N SER A 14 -35.70 -0.51 -9.10
CA SER A 14 -36.07 -1.73 -8.38
C SER A 14 -35.64 -1.61 -6.91
N PRO A 15 -36.47 -2.00 -5.93
CA PRO A 15 -36.13 -1.97 -4.51
C PRO A 15 -34.83 -2.72 -4.16
N ASP A 16 -34.45 -3.71 -4.97
CA ASP A 16 -33.29 -4.57 -4.74
C ASP A 16 -32.01 -4.08 -5.45
N CYS A 17 -32.03 -2.91 -6.07
CA CYS A 17 -30.87 -2.39 -6.81
C CYS A 17 -29.92 -1.64 -5.88
N ALA A 18 -28.68 -2.13 -5.75
CA ALA A 18 -27.62 -1.39 -5.07
C ALA A 18 -27.25 -0.14 -5.89
N LEU A 19 -27.32 1.05 -5.27
CA LEU A 19 -26.78 2.27 -5.86
C LEU A 19 -25.25 2.19 -5.88
N LEU A 20 -24.67 2.31 -7.08
CA LEU A 20 -23.23 2.27 -7.29
C LEU A 20 -22.74 3.64 -7.79
N PHE A 21 -21.64 4.12 -7.21
CA PHE A 21 -20.88 5.25 -7.72
C PHE A 21 -19.64 4.75 -8.44
N ALA A 22 -19.20 5.52 -9.45
CA ALA A 22 -17.99 5.28 -10.23
C ALA A 22 -17.92 3.94 -11.00
N GLY A 23 -19.07 3.32 -11.28
CA GLY A 23 -19.21 2.13 -12.12
C GLY A 23 -20.69 1.79 -12.31
N THR A 24 -20.98 0.72 -13.07
CA THR A 24 -22.35 0.26 -13.30
C THR A 24 -22.44 -1.27 -13.41
N PHE A 25 -23.61 -1.84 -13.13
CA PHE A 25 -23.93 -3.25 -13.43
C PHE A 25 -24.58 -3.41 -14.82
N ALA A 26 -24.18 -2.58 -15.78
CA ALA A 26 -24.72 -2.58 -17.14
C ALA A 26 -23.61 -2.86 -18.15
N GLU A 27 -23.75 -3.91 -18.95
CA GLU A 27 -22.84 -4.17 -20.09
C GLU A 27 -23.13 -3.18 -21.22
N THR A 28 -24.42 -2.97 -21.50
CA THR A 28 -24.92 -1.97 -22.45
C THR A 28 -26.11 -1.23 -21.82
N VAL A 29 -26.66 -0.22 -22.51
CA VAL A 29 -27.86 0.51 -22.06
C VAL A 29 -29.08 -0.39 -21.83
N THR A 30 -29.12 -1.60 -22.41
CA THR A 30 -30.24 -2.55 -22.28
C THR A 30 -29.86 -3.88 -21.64
N THR A 31 -28.57 -4.12 -21.37
CA THR A 31 -28.07 -5.43 -20.90
C THR A 31 -27.40 -5.27 -19.55
N GLN A 32 -27.86 -6.02 -18.54
CA GLN A 32 -27.21 -6.09 -17.24
C GLN A 32 -25.94 -6.93 -17.27
N SER A 33 -24.96 -6.55 -16.47
CA SER A 33 -23.73 -7.30 -16.25
C SER A 33 -23.73 -7.88 -14.83
N PRO A 34 -23.30 -9.14 -14.65
CA PRO A 34 -23.15 -9.74 -13.32
C PRO A 34 -21.96 -9.16 -12.54
N ARG A 35 -21.14 -8.31 -13.18
CA ARG A 35 -19.97 -7.64 -12.59
C ARG A 35 -20.04 -6.14 -12.88
N VAL A 36 -19.36 -5.35 -12.05
CA VAL A 36 -19.23 -3.91 -12.31
C VAL A 36 -18.42 -3.69 -13.58
N THR A 37 -18.90 -2.80 -14.44
CA THR A 37 -18.33 -2.38 -15.73
C THR A 37 -18.37 -0.85 -15.84
N HIS A 38 -17.76 -0.31 -16.90
CA HIS A 38 -17.72 1.13 -17.22
C HIS A 38 -17.35 2.01 -16.02
N PHE A 39 -16.16 1.76 -15.47
CA PHE A 39 -15.63 2.50 -14.34
C PHE A 39 -15.38 3.97 -14.67
N PHE A 40 -15.58 4.83 -13.67
CA PHE A 40 -15.26 6.25 -13.76
C PHE A 40 -13.87 6.51 -13.18
N ASN A 41 -13.03 7.18 -13.97
CA ASN A 41 -11.75 7.70 -13.52
C ASN A 41 -11.91 9.19 -13.19
N GLY A 42 -11.82 9.54 -11.91
CA GLY A 42 -11.92 10.93 -11.47
C GLY A 42 -12.54 11.11 -10.08
N ARG A 43 -12.83 12.36 -9.74
CA ARG A 43 -13.28 12.76 -8.40
C ARG A 43 -14.79 12.93 -8.36
N ILE A 44 -15.42 12.34 -7.35
CA ILE A 44 -16.82 12.61 -6.99
C ILE A 44 -16.81 13.24 -5.61
N ASP A 45 -17.56 14.33 -5.44
CA ASP A 45 -17.69 15.05 -4.18
C ASP A 45 -19.16 15.06 -3.74
N SER A 46 -19.41 14.46 -2.58
CA SER A 46 -20.64 14.57 -1.79
C SER A 46 -21.97 14.53 -2.58
N PRO A 47 -22.25 13.45 -3.34
CA PRO A 47 -23.42 13.37 -4.20
C PRO A 47 -24.74 13.35 -3.41
N SER A 48 -25.80 13.89 -4.01
CA SER A 48 -27.15 13.90 -3.46
C SER A 48 -28.20 13.49 -4.49
N ILE A 49 -29.27 12.83 -4.04
CA ILE A 49 -30.45 12.54 -4.85
C ILE A 49 -31.65 13.21 -4.18
N THR A 50 -32.39 14.00 -4.96
CA THR A 50 -33.54 14.77 -4.49
C THR A 50 -34.73 14.54 -5.40
N THR A 51 -35.93 14.44 -4.84
CA THR A 51 -37.17 14.52 -5.63
C THR A 51 -37.53 15.97 -5.90
N VAL A 52 -38.04 16.25 -7.11
CA VAL A 52 -38.51 17.57 -7.51
C VAL A 52 -40.04 17.62 -7.48
N GLY A 53 -40.62 18.74 -7.04
CA GLY A 53 -42.07 18.94 -6.98
C GLY A 53 -42.56 19.54 -5.65
N PRO A 54 -43.88 19.71 -5.47
CA PRO A 54 -44.47 20.32 -4.27
C PRO A 54 -44.15 19.58 -2.97
N GLU A 55 -43.95 18.27 -3.05
CA GLU A 55 -43.52 17.40 -1.94
C GLU A 55 -42.07 16.92 -2.12
N GLY A 56 -41.26 17.68 -2.86
CA GLY A 56 -39.86 17.38 -3.12
C GLY A 56 -39.03 17.36 -1.83
N GLY A 57 -38.09 16.42 -1.75
CA GLY A 57 -37.23 16.23 -0.59
C GLY A 57 -35.91 15.56 -0.94
N VAL A 58 -34.95 15.61 0.00
CA VAL A 58 -33.68 14.90 -0.12
C VAL A 58 -33.92 13.43 0.18
N ILE A 59 -33.64 12.55 -0.79
CA ILE A 59 -33.68 11.09 -0.60
C ILE A 59 -32.39 10.64 0.09
N VAL A 60 -31.24 11.09 -0.44
CA VAL A 60 -29.92 10.82 0.12
C VAL A 60 -29.00 12.02 -0.07
N HIS A 61 -28.14 12.25 0.93
CA HIS A 61 -27.05 13.22 0.83
C HIS A 61 -25.80 12.62 1.46
N TYR A 62 -24.84 12.24 0.63
CA TYR A 62 -23.61 11.62 1.09
C TYR A 62 -22.58 12.67 1.46
N ASP A 63 -22.08 12.64 2.69
CA ASP A 63 -20.95 13.48 3.11
C ASP A 63 -19.67 12.64 3.13
N PHE A 64 -18.87 12.83 2.09
CA PHE A 64 -17.61 12.11 1.87
C PHE A 64 -16.46 12.67 2.73
N ALA A 65 -16.61 13.85 3.34
CA ALA A 65 -15.62 14.41 4.26
C ALA A 65 -15.72 13.80 5.67
N ARG A 66 -16.77 13.04 5.95
CA ARG A 66 -16.92 12.30 7.22
C ARG A 66 -16.22 10.96 7.15
N ASN A 67 -15.59 10.61 8.27
CA ASN A 67 -14.88 9.34 8.47
C ASN A 67 -13.90 9.03 7.31
N ILE A 68 -13.08 10.01 6.91
CA ILE A 68 -12.12 9.89 5.79
C ILE A 68 -11.17 8.69 5.97
N SER A 69 -10.85 8.30 7.19
CA SER A 69 -10.01 7.13 7.49
C SER A 69 -10.74 5.77 7.38
N GLU A 70 -12.04 5.76 7.10
CA GLU A 70 -12.90 4.57 7.03
C GLU A 70 -13.41 4.31 5.60
N ASP A 71 -13.88 3.08 5.35
CA ASP A 71 -14.52 2.72 4.09
C ASP A 71 -16.02 3.03 4.10
N SER A 72 -16.56 3.54 5.20
CA SER A 72 -17.97 3.92 5.28
C SER A 72 -18.21 5.26 4.61
N ILE A 73 -19.36 5.36 3.92
CA ILE A 73 -19.92 6.61 3.42
C ILE A 73 -21.16 6.92 4.26
N ILE A 74 -21.24 8.13 4.82
CA ILE A 74 -22.33 8.52 5.69
C ILE A 74 -23.40 9.27 4.88
N ASP A 75 -24.62 8.72 4.86
CA ASP A 75 -25.83 9.46 4.48
C ASP A 75 -26.22 10.42 5.61
N THR A 76 -26.36 11.69 5.27
CA THR A 76 -26.69 12.80 6.18
C THR A 76 -28.11 13.34 5.97
N SER A 77 -28.87 12.75 5.04
CA SER A 77 -30.29 13.10 4.82
C SER A 77 -31.21 12.67 5.97
N GLY A 78 -30.78 11.68 6.77
CA GLY A 78 -31.60 11.03 7.79
C GLY A 78 -32.29 9.75 7.31
N GLY A 79 -32.14 9.36 6.04
CA GLY A 79 -32.69 8.12 5.47
C GLY A 79 -31.96 6.84 5.91
N GLY A 80 -30.73 6.97 6.42
CA GLY A 80 -29.92 5.83 6.89
C GLY A 80 -29.33 5.00 5.76
N HIS A 81 -29.25 5.55 4.55
CA HIS A 81 -28.78 4.86 3.35
C HIS A 81 -27.26 4.89 3.22
N HIS A 82 -26.54 4.49 4.27
CA HIS A 82 -25.08 4.50 4.32
C HIS A 82 -24.45 3.61 3.23
N GLY A 83 -23.29 4.03 2.71
CA GLY A 83 -22.54 3.33 1.68
C GLY A 83 -21.24 2.72 2.20
N ARG A 84 -20.58 1.93 1.35
CA ARG A 84 -19.25 1.37 1.60
C ARG A 84 -18.38 1.48 0.35
N LEU A 85 -17.14 1.91 0.52
CA LEU A 85 -16.12 1.93 -0.50
C LEU A 85 -15.57 0.53 -0.75
N ILE A 86 -15.30 0.23 -2.01
CA ILE A 86 -14.74 -1.04 -2.49
C ILE A 86 -13.45 -0.72 -3.23
N ASN A 87 -12.41 -1.54 -3.05
CA ASN A 87 -11.11 -1.38 -3.70
C ASN A 87 -10.27 -0.17 -3.23
N ALA A 88 -10.63 0.42 -2.08
CA ALA A 88 -9.91 1.53 -1.45
C ALA A 88 -9.58 2.72 -2.39
N PRO A 89 -10.59 3.38 -2.98
CA PRO A 89 -10.38 4.62 -3.71
C PRO A 89 -9.81 5.71 -2.79
N THR A 90 -9.06 6.65 -3.35
CA THR A 90 -8.32 7.65 -2.57
C THR A 90 -9.25 8.68 -1.93
N ARG A 91 -9.28 8.71 -0.59
CA ARG A 91 -10.02 9.70 0.20
C ARG A 91 -9.12 10.83 0.68
N GLY A 92 -9.74 11.88 1.24
CA GLY A 92 -9.02 13.05 1.72
C GLY A 92 -8.38 13.83 0.57
N VAL A 93 -8.99 13.78 -0.63
CA VAL A 93 -8.55 14.53 -1.80
C VAL A 93 -9.36 15.81 -1.96
N ARG A 94 -8.79 16.77 -2.69
CA ARG A 94 -9.38 18.09 -2.90
C ARG A 94 -10.74 17.99 -3.59
N GLY A 95 -11.74 18.53 -2.91
CA GLY A 95 -13.11 18.72 -3.39
C GLY A 95 -13.27 19.96 -4.26
N TYR A 96 -14.50 20.19 -4.73
CA TYR A 96 -14.79 21.32 -5.62
C TYR A 96 -14.64 22.69 -4.94
N ASN A 97 -14.80 22.74 -3.61
CA ASN A 97 -14.75 23.95 -2.80
C ASN A 97 -13.40 24.17 -2.10
N TRP A 98 -12.35 23.44 -2.50
CA TRP A 98 -11.01 23.62 -1.95
C TRP A 98 -10.36 24.92 -2.45
N ASP A 99 -9.81 25.72 -1.54
CA ASP A 99 -9.28 27.06 -1.83
C ASP A 99 -7.81 27.28 -1.42
N ALA A 100 -7.11 26.20 -1.05
CA ALA A 100 -5.74 26.22 -0.56
C ALA A 100 -5.48 26.93 0.78
N SER A 101 -6.52 27.32 1.52
CA SER A 101 -6.38 27.94 2.85
C SER A 101 -5.81 26.99 3.91
N GLU A 102 -6.13 25.70 3.80
CA GLU A 102 -5.56 24.61 4.59
C GLU A 102 -5.21 23.44 3.66
N ILE A 103 -4.00 22.91 3.79
CA ILE A 103 -3.46 21.84 2.94
C ILE A 103 -3.54 20.46 3.61
N ASP A 104 -3.75 20.44 4.92
CA ASP A 104 -3.92 19.25 5.75
C ASP A 104 -5.41 18.96 5.92
N TRP A 105 -5.90 17.90 5.29
CA TRP A 105 -7.32 17.53 5.38
C TRP A 105 -7.78 17.25 6.81
N THR A 106 -6.87 16.86 7.72
CA THR A 106 -7.20 16.59 9.13
C THR A 106 -7.47 17.86 9.92
N LYS A 107 -6.98 19.01 9.43
CA LYS A 107 -7.21 20.34 10.01
C LYS A 107 -8.21 21.17 9.22
N ALA A 108 -8.41 20.84 7.94
CA ALA A 108 -9.28 21.58 7.06
C ALA A 108 -10.74 21.50 7.52
N LYS A 109 -11.44 22.64 7.48
CA LYS A 109 -12.87 22.71 7.80
C LYS A 109 -13.76 22.34 6.60
N TYR A 110 -13.24 22.45 5.38
CA TYR A 110 -13.89 22.17 4.11
C TYR A 110 -12.83 21.86 3.05
N GLY A 111 -13.23 21.56 1.81
CA GLY A 111 -12.31 21.38 0.69
C GLY A 111 -11.80 19.95 0.50
N TYR A 112 -12.17 18.99 1.35
CA TYR A 112 -11.70 17.59 1.29
C TYR A 112 -12.84 16.57 1.28
N GLY A 113 -13.96 16.92 0.62
CA GLY A 113 -15.12 16.06 0.43
C GLY A 113 -15.06 15.18 -0.82
N ALA A 114 -13.99 15.21 -1.60
CA ALA A 114 -13.88 14.34 -2.77
C ALA A 114 -13.28 12.97 -2.44
N ILE A 115 -13.70 11.97 -3.20
CA ILE A 115 -13.07 10.67 -3.31
C ILE A 115 -12.60 10.50 -4.76
N HIS A 116 -11.36 10.07 -4.95
CA HIS A 116 -10.77 9.78 -6.26
C HIS A 116 -10.93 8.31 -6.59
N PHE A 117 -11.67 8.00 -7.64
CA PHE A 117 -11.92 6.65 -8.09
C PHE A 117 -11.08 6.34 -9.33
N HIS A 118 -10.48 5.16 -9.36
CA HIS A 118 -9.76 4.65 -10.51
C HIS A 118 -10.28 3.25 -10.88
N GLU A 119 -10.33 2.96 -12.17
CA GLU A 119 -10.75 1.65 -12.68
C GLU A 119 -9.80 0.50 -12.33
N ASP A 120 -8.56 0.84 -11.97
CA ASP A 120 -7.48 -0.09 -11.62
C ASP A 120 -7.12 -0.10 -10.12
N ASP A 121 -8.00 0.47 -9.27
CA ASP A 121 -7.98 0.31 -7.82
C ASP A 121 -8.18 -1.16 -7.41
N LEU A 122 -7.37 -1.67 -6.46
CA LEU A 122 -7.47 -3.03 -5.94
C LEU A 122 -6.95 -3.13 -4.49
N ASP A 123 -7.85 -3.37 -3.53
CA ASP A 123 -7.52 -3.57 -2.11
C ASP A 123 -7.53 -5.04 -1.66
N ASP A 124 -8.37 -5.86 -2.28
CA ASP A 124 -8.60 -7.27 -1.97
C ASP A 124 -9.12 -7.95 -3.24
N ALA A 125 -8.42 -8.98 -3.72
CA ALA A 125 -8.84 -9.75 -4.88
C ALA A 125 -10.18 -10.47 -4.65
N LYS A 126 -10.56 -10.69 -3.38
CA LYS A 126 -11.80 -11.37 -2.96
C LYS A 126 -12.03 -12.71 -3.67
N TRP A 127 -10.95 -13.42 -3.97
CA TRP A 127 -11.04 -14.78 -4.48
C TRP A 127 -11.55 -15.71 -3.38
N GLU A 128 -12.27 -16.75 -3.78
CA GLU A 128 -12.63 -17.83 -2.86
C GLU A 128 -11.37 -18.57 -2.41
N THR A 129 -11.36 -19.05 -1.16
CA THR A 129 -10.23 -19.79 -0.62
C THR A 129 -10.25 -21.22 -1.12
N ASP A 130 -9.26 -21.61 -1.92
CA ASP A 130 -9.17 -22.97 -2.46
C ASP A 130 -8.74 -24.00 -1.41
N PHE A 131 -7.82 -23.66 -0.52
CA PHE A 131 -7.32 -24.55 0.55
C PHE A 131 -6.73 -23.75 1.72
N THR A 132 -6.56 -24.42 2.86
CA THR A 132 -5.94 -23.86 4.07
C THR A 132 -4.85 -24.80 4.56
N VAL A 133 -3.72 -24.24 5.01
CA VAL A 133 -2.59 -24.99 5.57
C VAL A 133 -2.47 -24.64 7.06
N THR A 134 -2.46 -25.66 7.91
CA THR A 134 -2.15 -25.50 9.35
C THR A 134 -0.68 -25.82 9.57
N LEU A 135 0.07 -24.87 10.13
CA LEU A 135 1.49 -25.04 10.40
C LEU A 135 1.71 -25.75 11.75
N PRO A 136 2.73 -26.62 11.88
CA PRO A 136 3.12 -27.23 13.15
C PRO A 136 3.42 -26.17 14.22
N SER A 137 3.14 -26.47 15.49
CA SER A 137 3.37 -25.53 16.61
C SER A 137 4.85 -25.29 16.93
N ASP A 138 5.72 -26.18 16.48
CA ASP A 138 7.17 -26.16 16.65
C ASP A 138 7.92 -25.70 15.40
N ILE A 139 7.18 -25.24 14.37
CA ILE A 139 7.78 -24.72 13.14
C ILE A 139 8.77 -23.59 13.45
N ARG A 140 9.93 -23.65 12.83
CA ARG A 140 10.94 -22.59 12.93
C ARG A 140 10.41 -21.32 12.26
N SER A 141 10.77 -20.16 12.79
CA SER A 141 10.53 -18.89 12.09
C SER A 141 11.38 -18.80 10.82
N GLY A 142 10.80 -18.30 9.73
CA GLY A 142 11.49 -18.26 8.44
C GLY A 142 10.61 -17.75 7.31
N ILE A 143 11.15 -17.83 6.09
CA ILE A 143 10.42 -17.65 4.85
C ILE A 143 9.98 -19.03 4.38
N TYR A 144 8.69 -19.20 4.15
CA TYR A 144 8.08 -20.44 3.69
C TYR A 144 7.28 -20.18 2.41
N ALA A 145 7.00 -21.23 1.65
CA ALA A 145 6.10 -21.14 0.51
C ALA A 145 5.26 -22.41 0.38
N VAL A 146 4.04 -22.25 -0.12
CA VAL A 146 3.27 -23.37 -0.66
C VAL A 146 3.57 -23.47 -2.15
N GLU A 147 4.21 -24.56 -2.56
CA GLU A 147 4.38 -24.86 -3.98
C GLU A 147 3.08 -25.40 -4.56
N VAL A 148 2.61 -24.78 -5.63
CA VAL A 148 1.43 -25.21 -6.39
C VAL A 148 1.83 -25.54 -7.81
N GLN A 149 1.30 -26.62 -8.36
CA GLN A 149 1.54 -27.05 -9.74
C GLN A 149 0.22 -27.04 -10.51
N SER A 150 0.26 -26.57 -11.75
CA SER A 150 -0.91 -26.65 -12.63
C SER A 150 -1.26 -28.09 -12.92
N THR A 151 -2.56 -28.39 -13.05
CA THR A 151 -3.07 -29.73 -13.34
C THR A 151 -2.55 -30.32 -14.66
N ASN A 152 -2.14 -29.45 -15.59
CA ASN A 152 -1.53 -29.85 -16.87
C ASN A 152 0.01 -30.02 -16.80
N GLY A 153 0.62 -29.82 -15.62
CA GLY A 153 2.06 -29.97 -15.38
C GLY A 153 2.96 -28.93 -16.06
N LYS A 154 2.39 -27.91 -16.72
CA LYS A 154 3.16 -26.94 -17.52
C LYS A 154 3.73 -25.77 -16.71
N THR A 155 3.24 -25.53 -15.50
CA THR A 155 3.70 -24.40 -14.68
C THR A 155 3.56 -24.71 -13.19
N SER A 156 4.38 -24.03 -12.39
CA SER A 156 4.28 -24.01 -10.94
C SER A 156 4.46 -22.58 -10.42
N ASP A 157 3.95 -22.35 -9.21
CA ASP A 157 4.15 -21.11 -8.46
C ASP A 157 4.43 -21.42 -6.99
N MET A 158 5.06 -20.47 -6.29
CA MET A 158 5.40 -20.59 -4.87
C MET A 158 4.71 -19.48 -4.09
N ILE A 159 3.62 -19.80 -3.39
CA ILE A 159 2.87 -18.81 -2.61
C ILE A 159 3.62 -18.58 -1.30
N THR A 160 4.43 -17.52 -1.27
CA THR A 160 5.33 -17.19 -0.15
C THR A 160 4.60 -16.59 1.03
N PHE A 161 4.99 -16.99 2.25
CA PHE A 161 4.55 -16.40 3.51
C PHE A 161 5.70 -16.40 4.53
N ILE A 162 5.56 -15.59 5.59
CA ILE A 162 6.58 -15.43 6.63
C ILE A 162 6.04 -16.03 7.93
N VAL A 163 6.79 -16.95 8.52
CA VAL A 163 6.48 -17.56 9.81
C VAL A 163 7.25 -16.83 10.90
N ARG A 164 6.52 -16.26 11.85
CA ARG A 164 7.08 -15.56 13.02
C ARG A 164 7.48 -16.56 14.11
N PRO A 165 8.42 -16.20 15.01
CA PRO A 165 8.72 -17.00 16.19
C PRO A 165 7.49 -17.19 17.07
N THR A 166 7.37 -18.36 17.69
CA THR A 166 6.29 -18.67 18.63
C THR A 166 6.50 -17.96 19.98
N ALA A 167 5.40 -17.49 20.58
CA ALA A 167 5.42 -16.73 21.84
C ALA A 167 5.84 -17.57 23.06
N THR A 168 5.87 -18.90 22.94
CA THR A 168 6.01 -19.85 24.06
C THR A 168 7.43 -20.03 24.57
N ALA A 169 8.45 -19.58 23.86
CA ALA A 169 9.82 -19.69 24.33
C ALA A 169 10.16 -18.52 25.28
N SER A 170 10.73 -18.81 26.46
CA SER A 170 11.21 -17.80 27.42
C SER A 170 12.43 -17.04 26.85
N LEU A 171 12.60 -15.76 27.20
CA LEU A 171 13.81 -14.96 26.84
C LEU A 171 15.12 -15.60 27.33
N HIS A 172 15.03 -16.44 28.37
CA HIS A 172 16.14 -17.12 29.01
C HIS A 172 16.41 -18.53 28.48
N ASP A 173 15.66 -18.98 27.47
CA ASP A 173 15.90 -20.27 26.82
C ASP A 173 17.25 -20.24 26.07
N PRO A 174 18.23 -21.10 26.40
CA PRO A 174 19.51 -21.18 25.70
C PRO A 174 19.37 -21.65 24.23
N GLY A 175 18.24 -22.26 23.86
CA GLY A 175 17.94 -22.65 22.47
C GLY A 175 17.35 -21.54 21.61
N LYS A 176 17.07 -20.34 22.17
CA LYS A 176 16.46 -19.25 21.41
C LYS A 176 17.45 -18.55 20.47
N PRO A 177 16.98 -18.12 19.29
CA PRO A 177 17.76 -17.24 18.44
C PRO A 177 18.06 -15.92 19.14
N LYS A 178 19.34 -15.57 19.21
CA LYS A 178 19.79 -14.25 19.70
C LYS A 178 19.85 -13.20 18.60
N VAL A 179 19.65 -13.62 17.35
CA VAL A 179 19.61 -12.76 16.16
C VAL A 179 18.17 -12.62 15.67
N GLY A 180 17.70 -11.39 15.50
CA GLY A 180 16.44 -11.07 14.83
C GLY A 180 16.70 -10.57 13.41
N LEU A 181 16.11 -11.17 12.39
CA LEU A 181 16.15 -10.68 11.01
C LEU A 181 14.84 -9.97 10.68
N VAL A 182 14.90 -8.66 10.44
CA VAL A 182 13.74 -7.88 10.02
C VAL A 182 13.56 -7.97 8.51
N LEU A 183 12.44 -8.53 8.10
CA LEU A 183 11.97 -8.62 6.72
C LEU A 183 11.12 -7.39 6.39
N SER A 184 11.55 -6.65 5.39
CA SER A 184 11.04 -5.33 4.99
C SER A 184 9.67 -5.39 4.29
N THR A 185 8.68 -6.01 4.93
CA THR A 185 7.33 -6.25 4.38
C THR A 185 6.59 -5.01 3.91
N PHE A 186 6.86 -3.82 4.46
CA PHE A 186 6.28 -2.58 3.94
C PHE A 186 6.90 -2.22 2.59
N THR A 187 8.22 -2.39 2.46
CA THR A 187 8.91 -2.18 1.19
C THR A 187 8.50 -3.21 0.14
N TYR A 188 8.27 -4.46 0.53
CA TYR A 188 7.80 -5.48 -0.41
C TYR A 188 6.43 -5.12 -1.00
N LEU A 189 5.55 -4.53 -0.19
CA LEU A 189 4.24 -4.09 -0.62
C LEU A 189 4.30 -2.79 -1.43
N ALA A 190 5.20 -1.87 -1.10
CA ALA A 190 5.46 -0.68 -1.90
C ALA A 190 5.74 -1.04 -3.35
N TYR A 191 6.64 -2.01 -3.56
CA TYR A 191 7.06 -2.47 -4.87
C TYR A 191 6.16 -3.57 -5.45
N ALA A 192 5.10 -4.01 -4.77
CA ALA A 192 4.34 -5.18 -5.18
C ALA A 192 3.75 -5.02 -6.58
N ASN A 193 4.12 -5.96 -7.48
CA ASN A 193 3.74 -5.97 -8.89
C ASN A 193 4.12 -4.70 -9.67
N ASP A 194 5.26 -4.09 -9.36
CA ASP A 194 5.74 -2.92 -10.09
C ASP A 194 5.82 -3.17 -11.61
N LYS A 195 5.38 -2.17 -12.38
CA LYS A 195 5.27 -2.25 -13.85
C LYS A 195 6.26 -1.33 -14.55
N LEU A 196 7.36 -0.96 -13.88
CA LEU A 196 8.31 0.00 -14.44
C LEU A 196 9.04 -0.54 -15.68
N SER A 197 9.07 -1.86 -15.88
CA SER A 197 9.60 -2.49 -17.10
C SER A 197 8.67 -2.39 -18.32
N ASP A 198 7.40 -2.02 -18.14
CA ASP A 198 6.39 -2.03 -19.20
C ASP A 198 6.46 -0.73 -20.02
N PRO A 199 6.99 -0.73 -21.26
CA PRO A 199 7.18 0.49 -22.04
C PRO A 199 5.88 1.20 -22.42
N GLU A 200 4.72 0.54 -22.29
CA GLU A 200 3.41 1.13 -22.57
C GLU A 200 2.86 1.94 -21.38
N ARG A 201 3.48 1.85 -20.19
CA ARG A 201 3.03 2.55 -18.98
C ARG A 201 3.68 3.93 -18.85
N PRO A 202 2.95 4.96 -18.39
CA PRO A 202 3.53 6.26 -18.03
C PRO A 202 4.55 6.17 -16.89
N SER A 203 4.35 5.22 -15.97
CA SER A 203 5.31 4.89 -14.91
C SER A 203 6.53 4.13 -15.39
N SER A 204 6.59 3.74 -16.68
CA SER A 204 7.72 3.02 -17.25
C SER A 204 9.01 3.76 -16.91
N SER A 205 9.90 3.04 -16.24
CA SER A 205 11.09 3.63 -15.71
C SER A 205 12.02 4.03 -16.84
N ALA A 206 12.13 5.35 -17.01
CA ALA A 206 13.39 6.05 -16.78
C ALA A 206 13.62 6.38 -15.26
N THR A 207 12.93 5.70 -14.34
CA THR A 207 13.02 5.86 -12.87
C THR A 207 13.76 4.67 -12.23
N GLY A 208 14.94 4.80 -11.64
CA GLY A 208 15.75 5.97 -11.30
C GLY A 208 17.14 5.90 -11.91
N ALA A 209 17.19 6.00 -13.24
CA ALA A 209 18.41 6.18 -13.99
C ALA A 209 18.47 7.59 -14.62
N ALA A 210 18.59 8.60 -13.77
CA ALA A 210 19.67 9.59 -13.96
C ALA A 210 21.07 8.95 -13.70
N LEU A 211 21.13 7.61 -13.70
CA LEU A 211 22.23 6.70 -13.39
C LEU A 211 22.12 5.52 -14.37
N CYS A 212 22.67 5.73 -15.56
CA CYS A 212 23.09 4.71 -16.54
C CYS A 212 22.00 3.90 -17.26
N GLU A 213 22.28 3.56 -18.53
CA GLU A 213 21.50 2.66 -19.37
C GLU A 213 21.21 1.33 -18.65
N VAL A 214 19.99 1.15 -18.14
CA VAL A 214 19.55 -0.13 -17.55
C VAL A 214 19.07 -1.03 -18.69
N THR A 215 19.87 -2.03 -19.05
CA THR A 215 19.42 -3.10 -19.94
C THR A 215 18.46 -4.00 -19.17
N LEU A 216 17.19 -4.03 -19.60
CA LEU A 216 16.19 -4.94 -19.04
C LEU A 216 16.64 -6.39 -19.23
N TYR A 217 16.60 -7.16 -18.15
CA TYR A 217 16.86 -8.59 -18.16
C TYR A 217 15.56 -9.37 -18.40
N PRO A 218 15.40 -10.03 -19.57
CA PRO A 218 14.22 -10.83 -19.83
C PRO A 218 14.19 -12.07 -18.92
N SER A 219 13.16 -12.18 -18.10
CA SER A 219 12.92 -13.33 -17.24
C SER A 219 11.48 -13.82 -17.35
N GLU A 220 11.22 -15.04 -16.88
CA GLU A 220 9.86 -15.56 -16.76
C GLU A 220 9.02 -14.68 -15.82
N ASP A 221 9.62 -14.18 -14.73
CA ASP A 221 8.98 -13.27 -13.77
C ASP A 221 8.53 -11.97 -14.44
N MET A 222 9.41 -11.35 -15.25
CA MET A 222 9.05 -10.16 -16.04
C MET A 222 7.92 -10.48 -17.02
N SER A 223 7.98 -11.63 -17.68
CA SER A 223 6.93 -12.08 -18.60
C SER A 223 5.60 -12.34 -17.89
N ARG A 224 5.61 -12.81 -16.64
CA ARG A 224 4.41 -12.98 -15.80
C ARG A 224 3.81 -11.63 -15.43
N GLN A 225 4.64 -10.66 -15.03
CA GLN A 225 4.19 -9.29 -14.72
C GLN A 225 3.56 -8.60 -15.94
N LEU A 226 4.20 -8.67 -17.11
CA LEU A 226 3.68 -8.06 -18.34
C LEU A 226 2.36 -8.69 -18.81
N ARG A 227 2.17 -10.00 -18.61
CA ARG A 227 0.91 -10.70 -18.98
C ARG A 227 -0.23 -10.46 -18.00
N ARG A 228 0.05 -10.16 -16.73
CA ARG A 228 -0.97 -9.99 -15.67
C ARG A 228 -1.02 -8.53 -15.22
N ARG A 229 -1.64 -7.68 -16.04
CA ARG A 229 -1.87 -6.26 -15.72
C ARG A 229 -3.02 -6.03 -14.74
N ASP A 230 -3.83 -7.06 -14.48
CA ASP A 230 -5.08 -7.09 -13.72
C ASP A 230 -4.91 -7.38 -12.21
N ILE A 231 -3.69 -7.62 -11.73
CA ILE A 231 -3.40 -7.97 -10.32
C ILE A 231 -2.96 -6.75 -9.48
N GLY A 232 -3.47 -5.57 -9.81
CA GLY A 232 -3.20 -4.29 -9.14
C GLY A 232 -1.87 -3.63 -9.52
N LEU A 233 -1.52 -2.57 -8.78
CA LEU A 233 -0.39 -1.67 -9.05
C LEU A 233 0.57 -1.59 -7.86
N SER A 234 1.82 -1.21 -8.12
CA SER A 234 2.81 -0.78 -7.13
C SER A 234 2.63 0.71 -6.80
N THR A 235 3.17 1.18 -5.67
CA THR A 235 3.20 2.63 -5.35
C THR A 235 4.17 3.41 -6.24
N TYR A 236 5.01 2.71 -7.01
CA TYR A 236 5.84 3.31 -8.05
C TYR A 236 5.11 3.43 -9.39
N ASP A 237 3.94 2.81 -9.54
CA ASP A 237 3.14 2.90 -10.76
C ASP A 237 2.23 4.13 -10.75
N THR A 238 1.61 4.37 -11.90
CA THR A 238 0.52 5.32 -12.07
C THR A 238 -0.75 4.58 -12.45
N HIS A 239 -1.88 5.06 -11.92
CA HIS A 239 -3.21 4.70 -12.38
C HIS A 239 -3.38 5.05 -13.87
N ASN A 240 -4.39 4.45 -14.51
CA ASN A 240 -4.70 4.72 -15.91
C ASN A 240 -5.06 6.20 -16.19
N ASP A 241 -5.52 6.93 -15.17
CA ASP A 241 -5.79 8.38 -15.24
C ASP A 241 -4.54 9.27 -15.03
N LEU A 242 -3.35 8.64 -14.94
CA LEU A 242 -2.04 9.24 -14.71
C LEU A 242 -1.79 9.74 -13.28
N SER A 243 -2.73 9.56 -12.36
CA SER A 243 -2.48 9.83 -10.94
C SER A 243 -1.55 8.78 -10.34
N GLY A 244 -0.84 9.15 -9.26
CA GLY A 244 0.06 8.23 -8.59
C GLY A 244 -0.69 7.20 -7.74
N THR A 245 -0.20 5.97 -7.72
CA THR A 245 -0.76 4.91 -6.85
C THR A 245 -0.34 5.13 -5.41
N VAL A 246 -1.30 5.14 -4.48
CA VAL A 246 -1.06 5.44 -3.05
C VAL A 246 -1.29 4.26 -2.11
N PHE A 247 -2.05 3.27 -2.57
CA PHE A 247 -2.37 2.06 -1.82
C PHE A 247 -1.72 0.84 -2.45
N SER A 248 -1.28 -0.09 -1.61
CA SER A 248 -0.89 -1.44 -2.03
C SER A 248 -1.28 -2.44 -0.96
N THR A 249 -1.60 -3.66 -1.38
CA THR A 249 -2.20 -4.70 -0.53
C THR A 249 -1.49 -6.04 -0.69
N ALA A 250 -1.47 -6.82 0.40
CA ALA A 250 -1.05 -8.22 0.41
C ALA A 250 -2.16 -9.18 -0.04
N LYS A 251 -3.42 -8.72 -0.13
CA LYS A 251 -4.59 -9.55 -0.45
C LYS A 251 -4.81 -9.75 -1.95
N ARG A 252 -3.71 -9.91 -2.68
CA ARG A 252 -3.67 -10.13 -4.12
C ARG A 252 -2.43 -10.97 -4.46
N PRO A 253 -2.38 -11.63 -5.63
CA PRO A 253 -1.15 -12.28 -6.07
C PRO A 253 -0.04 -11.25 -6.27
N ILE A 254 1.06 -11.38 -5.53
CA ILE A 254 2.27 -10.54 -5.69
C ILE A 254 3.35 -11.37 -6.39
N THR A 255 3.61 -11.13 -7.66
CA THR A 255 4.50 -11.97 -8.49
C THR A 255 5.98 -11.74 -8.21
N ASN A 256 6.35 -10.54 -7.74
CA ASN A 256 7.71 -10.22 -7.30
C ASN A 256 7.95 -10.53 -5.80
N PHE A 257 7.04 -11.30 -5.17
CA PHE A 257 7.17 -11.85 -3.82
C PHE A 257 7.35 -13.37 -3.86
N ARG A 258 8.40 -13.82 -4.55
CA ARG A 258 8.78 -15.23 -4.71
C ARG A 258 10.22 -15.44 -4.27
N PRO A 259 10.59 -16.56 -3.62
CA PRO A 259 11.95 -16.76 -3.12
C PRO A 259 13.00 -16.77 -4.25
N GLY A 260 12.60 -17.20 -5.45
CA GLY A 260 13.43 -17.21 -6.65
C GLY A 260 13.33 -15.95 -7.53
N PHE A 261 12.62 -14.90 -7.09
CA PHE A 261 12.38 -13.72 -7.94
C PHE A 261 13.69 -13.02 -8.33
N ILE A 262 13.84 -12.73 -9.63
CA ILE A 262 14.97 -11.96 -10.17
C ILE A 262 14.45 -10.66 -10.79
N SER A 263 14.99 -9.53 -10.31
CA SER A 263 14.60 -8.20 -10.75
C SER A 263 15.03 -7.92 -12.20
N TYR A 264 14.09 -7.52 -13.06
CA TYR A 264 14.36 -7.17 -14.46
C TYR A 264 15.39 -6.05 -14.62
N GLY A 265 15.44 -5.07 -13.71
CA GLY A 265 16.35 -3.93 -13.81
C GLY A 265 17.76 -4.17 -13.25
N LEU A 266 17.99 -5.26 -12.52
CA LEU A 266 19.27 -5.53 -11.85
C LEU A 266 19.89 -6.89 -12.23
N ALA A 267 19.13 -7.76 -12.92
CA ALA A 267 19.50 -9.14 -13.20
C ALA A 267 19.97 -9.90 -11.93
N ARG A 268 19.41 -9.54 -10.77
CA ARG A 268 19.79 -10.04 -9.45
C ARG A 268 18.55 -10.23 -8.56
N PRO A 269 18.64 -11.09 -7.52
CA PRO A 269 17.65 -11.13 -6.44
C PRO A 269 17.33 -9.74 -5.91
N ARG A 270 16.05 -9.50 -5.60
CA ARG A 270 15.57 -8.25 -4.97
C ARG A 270 14.49 -8.56 -3.93
N HIS A 271 14.43 -7.75 -2.88
CA HIS A 271 13.45 -7.89 -1.78
C HIS A 271 13.49 -9.30 -1.19
N ILE A 272 12.36 -9.99 -1.00
CA ILE A 272 12.34 -11.29 -0.32
C ILE A 272 13.33 -12.34 -0.89
N SER A 273 13.64 -12.27 -2.18
CA SER A 273 14.63 -13.14 -2.84
C SER A 273 16.06 -12.86 -2.32
N THR A 274 16.42 -11.59 -2.13
CA THR A 274 17.69 -11.19 -1.50
C THR A 274 17.72 -11.60 -0.02
N GLU A 275 16.62 -11.43 0.71
CA GLU A 275 16.53 -11.80 2.12
C GLU A 275 16.61 -13.31 2.33
N SER A 276 16.14 -14.10 1.37
CA SER A 276 16.34 -15.55 1.35
C SER A 276 17.84 -15.91 1.25
N MET A 277 18.66 -15.11 0.56
CA MET A 277 20.12 -15.30 0.56
C MET A 277 20.75 -15.03 1.93
N MET A 278 20.27 -14.01 2.66
CA MET A 278 20.72 -13.73 4.03
C MET A 278 20.36 -14.88 4.97
N ILE A 279 19.14 -15.43 4.85
CA ILE A 279 18.76 -16.64 5.58
C ILE A 279 19.72 -17.79 5.25
N GLY A 280 20.00 -18.05 3.97
CA GLY A 280 20.95 -19.10 3.56
C GLY A 280 22.37 -18.89 4.13
N TYR A 281 22.82 -17.64 4.29
CA TYR A 281 24.07 -17.32 4.99
C TYR A 281 24.00 -17.70 6.47
N LEU A 282 22.96 -17.25 7.18
CA LEU A 282 22.80 -17.55 8.61
C LEU A 282 22.68 -19.06 8.87
N GLU A 283 21.99 -19.81 8.01
CA GLU A 283 21.88 -21.26 8.12
C GLU A 283 23.20 -21.98 7.89
N ARG A 284 23.95 -21.61 6.85
CA ARG A 284 25.27 -22.20 6.56
C ARG A 284 26.27 -21.96 7.69
N GLU A 285 26.23 -20.78 8.32
CA GLU A 285 27.07 -20.43 9.46
C GLU A 285 26.52 -20.97 10.80
N ASN A 286 25.41 -21.72 10.78
CA ASN A 286 24.73 -22.24 11.96
C ASN A 286 24.37 -21.16 12.99
N ILE A 287 23.99 -19.96 12.54
CA ILE A 287 23.55 -18.84 13.37
C ILE A 287 22.03 -18.94 13.56
N PRO A 288 21.53 -19.21 14.78
CA PRO A 288 20.09 -19.26 15.03
C PRO A 288 19.48 -17.86 14.94
N TYR A 289 18.43 -17.71 14.12
CA TYR A 289 17.72 -16.45 13.92
C TYR A 289 16.21 -16.58 14.09
N GLY A 290 15.57 -15.47 14.43
CA GLY A 290 14.12 -15.27 14.39
C GLY A 290 13.73 -14.25 13.33
N THR A 291 12.66 -14.47 12.57
CA THR A 291 12.17 -13.48 11.59
C THR A 291 11.17 -12.51 12.21
N ILE A 292 11.29 -11.24 11.86
CA ILE A 292 10.43 -10.15 12.30
C ILE A 292 9.95 -9.44 11.04
N THR A 293 8.71 -8.98 10.99
CA THR A 293 8.21 -8.18 9.86
C THR A 293 8.02 -6.73 10.27
N ASP A 294 8.05 -5.79 9.32
CA ASP A 294 7.65 -4.40 9.57
C ASP A 294 6.26 -4.29 10.22
N HIS A 295 5.31 -5.14 9.80
CA HIS A 295 3.97 -5.22 10.41
C HIS A 295 4.04 -5.61 11.89
N ASN A 296 4.95 -6.50 12.26
CA ASN A 296 5.18 -6.88 13.66
C ASN A 296 5.82 -5.72 14.43
N LEU A 297 6.79 -5.02 13.84
CA LEU A 297 7.41 -3.87 14.50
C LEU A 297 6.44 -2.70 14.67
N HIS A 298 5.63 -2.39 13.66
CA HIS A 298 4.62 -1.34 13.78
C HIS A 298 3.61 -1.66 14.88
N LYS A 299 3.14 -2.91 14.97
CA LYS A 299 2.11 -3.29 15.96
C LYS A 299 2.62 -3.37 17.40
N TYR A 300 3.85 -3.86 17.60
CA TYR A 300 4.35 -4.17 18.95
C TYR A 300 5.54 -3.29 19.37
N GLY A 301 6.02 -2.41 18.50
CA GLY A 301 7.15 -1.50 18.77
C GLY A 301 8.42 -2.25 19.17
N ALA A 302 9.22 -1.62 20.04
CA ALA A 302 10.47 -2.18 20.55
C ALA A 302 10.32 -3.54 21.27
N SER A 303 9.12 -3.87 21.77
CA SER A 303 8.88 -5.17 22.43
C SER A 303 9.06 -6.36 21.48
N ALA A 304 8.86 -6.17 20.16
CA ALA A 304 9.15 -7.20 19.16
C ALA A 304 10.66 -7.47 19.00
N LEU A 305 11.50 -6.49 19.35
CA LEU A 305 12.97 -6.58 19.28
C LEU A 305 13.61 -7.07 20.58
N ALA A 306 12.94 -6.86 21.71
CA ALA A 306 13.42 -7.24 23.05
C ALA A 306 13.92 -8.70 23.20
N PRO A 307 13.41 -9.70 22.45
CA PRO A 307 13.96 -11.05 22.49
C PRO A 307 15.35 -11.26 21.93
N TYR A 308 15.88 -10.30 21.18
CA TYR A 308 17.11 -10.44 20.41
C TYR A 308 18.22 -9.56 20.97
N ASN A 309 19.45 -10.08 20.97
CA ASN A 309 20.64 -9.31 21.31
C ASN A 309 21.16 -8.50 20.11
N THR A 310 20.95 -9.05 18.91
CA THR A 310 21.35 -8.45 17.64
C THR A 310 20.16 -8.46 16.69
N VAL A 311 19.88 -7.32 16.06
CA VAL A 311 18.83 -7.17 15.06
C VAL A 311 19.50 -6.80 13.74
N ILE A 312 19.19 -7.53 12.68
CA ILE A 312 19.68 -7.33 11.32
C ILE A 312 18.52 -6.82 10.47
N THR A 313 18.70 -5.72 9.74
CA THR A 313 17.70 -5.24 8.79
C THR A 313 17.75 -5.99 7.46
N GLY A 314 16.66 -5.97 6.69
CA GLY A 314 16.67 -6.41 5.30
C GLY A 314 17.63 -5.61 4.41
N GLY A 315 17.86 -6.08 3.19
CA GLY A 315 18.80 -5.48 2.23
C GLY A 315 18.32 -4.15 1.62
N HIS A 316 17.02 -3.85 1.73
CA HIS A 316 16.42 -2.62 1.18
C HIS A 316 15.20 -2.17 2.03
N PRO A 317 15.38 -1.71 3.29
CA PRO A 317 14.28 -1.36 4.18
C PRO A 317 13.82 0.10 3.98
N GLU A 318 13.36 0.44 2.77
CA GLU A 318 13.07 1.82 2.33
C GLU A 318 11.84 2.45 2.98
N TYR A 319 10.81 1.65 3.28
CA TYR A 319 9.52 2.10 3.80
C TYR A 319 9.34 1.68 5.26
N LEU A 320 9.15 2.67 6.13
CA LEU A 320 8.98 2.49 7.57
C LEU A 320 7.84 3.41 8.07
N SER A 321 7.13 2.97 9.09
CA SER A 321 6.25 3.84 9.89
C SER A 321 7.01 4.46 11.06
N PHE A 322 6.43 5.48 11.69
CA PHE A 322 7.03 6.09 12.88
C PHE A 322 7.21 5.08 14.01
N GLU A 323 6.26 4.18 14.21
CA GLU A 323 6.33 3.15 15.25
C GLU A 323 7.53 2.20 15.03
N ILE A 324 7.85 1.91 13.76
CA ILE A 324 9.02 1.09 13.43
C ILE A 324 10.31 1.87 13.69
N TYR A 325 10.34 3.16 13.31
CA TYR A 325 11.50 4.02 13.60
C TYR A 325 11.76 4.12 15.10
N ASP A 326 10.72 4.39 15.89
CA ASP A 326 10.78 4.44 17.35
C ASP A 326 11.17 3.08 17.94
N ALA A 327 10.75 1.97 17.34
CA ALA A 327 11.15 0.64 17.77
C ALA A 327 12.66 0.45 17.66
N TYR A 328 13.26 0.81 16.53
CA TYR A 328 14.71 0.75 16.34
C TYR A 328 15.46 1.71 17.26
N GLU A 329 14.97 2.95 17.39
CA GLU A 329 15.60 3.97 18.22
C GLU A 329 15.62 3.53 19.70
N ASN A 330 14.47 3.06 20.22
CA ASN A 330 14.36 2.59 21.59
C ASN A 330 15.18 1.33 21.85
N TYR A 331 15.22 0.38 20.90
CA TYR A 331 16.05 -0.81 20.99
C TYR A 331 17.54 -0.45 21.07
N ALA A 332 18.01 0.48 20.24
CA ALA A 332 19.39 0.97 20.28
C ALA A 332 19.71 1.71 21.60
N LYS A 333 18.80 2.58 22.07
CA LYS A 333 18.93 3.31 23.35
C LYS A 333 19.02 2.37 24.56
N GLN A 334 18.41 1.20 24.48
CA GLN A 334 18.46 0.16 25.52
C GLN A 334 19.71 -0.74 25.42
N GLY A 335 20.64 -0.45 24.51
CA GLY A 335 21.89 -1.19 24.33
C GLY A 335 21.80 -2.39 23.40
N GLY A 336 20.72 -2.51 22.61
CA GLY A 336 20.59 -3.53 21.59
C GLY A 336 21.56 -3.32 20.42
N ASN A 337 22.09 -4.41 19.85
CA ASN A 337 22.97 -4.32 18.68
C ASN A 337 22.13 -4.27 17.40
N LEU A 338 22.26 -3.21 16.61
CA LEU A 338 21.57 -3.06 15.33
C LEU A 338 22.57 -3.13 14.17
N MET A 339 22.36 -4.08 13.26
CA MET A 339 23.10 -4.24 12.01
C MET A 339 22.23 -3.77 10.84
N TYR A 340 22.50 -2.55 10.38
CA TYR A 340 21.87 -2.03 9.17
C TYR A 340 22.65 -2.49 7.94
N LEU A 341 22.18 -3.56 7.29
CA LEU A 341 22.85 -4.20 6.14
C LEU A 341 22.18 -3.90 4.79
N GLY A 342 21.39 -2.83 4.73
CA GLY A 342 20.65 -2.43 3.55
C GLY A 342 21.09 -1.10 2.94
N GLY A 343 20.63 -0.84 1.71
CA GLY A 343 20.67 0.47 1.07
C GLY A 343 19.34 1.20 1.19
N LYS A 344 19.34 2.53 1.02
CA LYS A 344 18.12 3.36 0.90
C LYS A 344 17.09 3.31 2.07
N GLY A 345 17.42 2.73 3.22
CA GLY A 345 16.51 2.61 4.36
C GLY A 345 16.17 3.91 5.10
N ARG A 346 16.79 5.04 4.73
CA ARG A 346 16.42 6.39 5.20
C ARG A 346 15.76 7.24 4.11
N SER A 347 15.55 6.72 2.90
CA SER A 347 15.15 7.54 1.74
C SER A 347 13.75 8.13 1.90
N GLY A 348 12.80 7.40 2.48
CA GLY A 348 11.46 7.93 2.79
C GLY A 348 11.44 9.04 3.85
N PHE A 349 12.54 9.24 4.58
CA PHE A 349 12.71 10.31 5.55
C PHE A 349 13.55 11.49 5.01
N LEU A 350 14.60 11.21 4.22
CA LEU A 350 15.57 12.22 3.77
C LEU A 350 15.17 12.99 2.50
N SER A 351 14.21 12.50 1.71
CA SER A 351 13.82 13.16 0.46
C SER A 351 12.71 14.22 0.60
N GLY A 352 12.10 14.38 1.77
CA GLY A 352 10.85 15.16 1.90
C GLY A 352 9.70 14.61 1.04
N GLU A 353 9.88 13.45 0.41
CA GLU A 353 8.84 12.65 -0.22
C GLU A 353 8.46 11.55 0.78
N HIS A 354 7.55 11.91 1.68
CA HIS A 354 6.90 10.97 2.56
C HIS A 354 5.95 10.08 1.75
N GLN A 355 6.47 9.08 1.04
CA GLN A 355 5.63 8.00 0.53
C GLN A 355 5.33 7.05 1.69
N LEU A 356 4.33 7.38 2.49
CA LEU A 356 3.59 6.34 3.22
C LEU A 356 2.96 5.44 2.17
N VAL A 357 3.52 4.25 1.98
CA VAL A 357 2.74 3.17 1.38
C VAL A 357 1.65 2.90 2.38
N SER A 358 0.43 3.27 2.04
CA SER A 358 -0.72 2.82 2.80
C SER A 358 -0.88 1.34 2.49
N VAL A 359 -0.20 0.53 3.30
CA VAL A 359 -0.25 -0.91 3.26
C VAL A 359 -1.63 -1.33 3.76
N LEU A 360 -2.52 -1.64 2.83
CA LEU A 360 -3.83 -2.19 3.15
C LEU A 360 -3.64 -3.64 3.57
N GLY A 361 -3.98 -3.94 4.83
CA GLY A 361 -3.78 -5.28 5.42
C GLY A 361 -3.65 -5.30 6.94
N MET A 362 -3.43 -4.16 7.59
CA MET A 362 -3.63 -4.05 9.03
C MET A 362 -5.08 -3.68 9.30
N GLU A 363 -5.78 -4.49 10.10
CA GLU A 363 -7.04 -4.09 10.72
C GLU A 363 -6.85 -2.67 11.26
N ARG A 364 -7.65 -1.73 10.77
CA ARG A 364 -7.52 -0.30 11.07
C ARG A 364 -7.65 -0.09 12.58
N LEU A 365 -6.52 -0.02 13.29
CA LEU A 365 -6.51 0.19 14.72
C LEU A 365 -6.81 1.68 15.01
N PRO A 366 -7.63 1.99 16.02
CA PRO A 366 -7.90 3.37 16.40
C PRO A 366 -6.79 3.88 17.33
N LYS A 367 -6.25 5.11 17.11
CA LYS A 367 -6.09 6.14 18.17
C LYS A 367 -5.31 7.43 17.81
N GLN A 368 -5.81 8.51 18.46
CA GLN A 368 -5.25 9.72 19.09
C GLN A 368 -4.20 10.62 18.39
N CYS A 369 -4.58 11.91 18.34
CA CYS A 369 -4.10 13.00 17.49
C CYS A 369 -3.01 13.87 18.14
N GLY A 370 -2.12 14.44 17.32
CA GLY A 370 -1.17 15.51 17.68
C GLY A 370 -0.74 16.32 16.44
N GLN A 371 -0.74 17.66 16.55
CA GLN A 371 -0.61 18.68 15.49
C GLN A 371 0.83 18.94 14.98
N ALA A 372 1.01 19.30 13.69
CA ALA A 372 2.11 20.17 13.20
C ALA A 372 1.86 20.75 11.77
N ASP A 373 2.38 21.96 11.49
CA ASP A 373 1.94 23.02 10.55
C ASP A 373 2.71 23.11 9.18
N ARG A 374 1.98 23.53 8.11
CA ARG A 374 2.32 24.31 6.87
C ARG A 374 3.14 23.83 5.65
N GLN A 375 2.50 24.05 4.48
CA GLN A 375 2.86 24.52 3.11
C GLN A 375 4.05 23.95 2.27
N CYS A 376 3.79 23.35 1.07
CA CYS A 376 4.38 23.72 -0.25
C CYS A 376 4.00 22.82 -1.48
N HIS A 377 3.66 23.45 -2.62
CA HIS A 377 3.66 23.11 -4.08
C HIS A 377 3.01 21.87 -4.80
N GLN A 378 2.48 22.17 -6.00
CA GLN A 378 1.17 21.86 -6.58
C GLN A 378 0.93 20.45 -7.18
N GLY A 379 1.99 19.66 -7.41
CA GLY A 379 1.89 18.24 -7.83
C GLY A 379 2.51 17.26 -6.83
N VAL A 380 3.31 17.78 -5.90
CA VAL A 380 3.93 17.06 -4.79
C VAL A 380 2.99 17.03 -3.58
N LEU A 381 2.07 18.00 -3.47
CA LEU A 381 1.11 18.15 -2.36
C LEU A 381 0.11 17.00 -2.19
N GLU A 382 -0.36 16.37 -3.27
CA GLU A 382 -1.33 15.26 -3.16
C GLU A 382 -0.66 13.99 -2.61
N LYS A 383 0.65 13.80 -2.84
CA LYS A 383 1.44 12.75 -2.17
C LYS A 383 1.75 13.08 -0.70
N ARG A 384 1.74 14.37 -0.30
CA ARG A 384 2.06 14.82 1.08
C ARG A 384 0.92 14.65 2.08
N SER A 385 -0.30 14.33 1.63
CA SER A 385 -1.50 14.32 2.48
C SER A 385 -2.33 13.03 2.39
N ILE A 386 -1.74 11.93 1.89
CA ILE A 386 -2.36 10.60 2.02
C ILE A 386 -2.14 10.13 3.44
N THR A 387 -3.19 10.24 4.24
CA THR A 387 -3.13 9.93 5.66
C THR A 387 -4.10 8.79 5.95
N VAL A 388 -3.56 7.62 6.26
CA VAL A 388 -4.29 6.60 7.03
C VAL A 388 -3.92 6.88 8.49
N HIS A 389 -4.89 7.30 9.32
CA HIS A 389 -4.77 7.56 10.79
C HIS A 389 -4.48 8.99 11.31
N GLY A 390 -4.74 10.06 10.55
CA GLY A 390 -4.72 11.44 11.08
C GLY A 390 -3.35 12.09 11.35
N HIS A 391 -2.24 11.56 10.82
CA HIS A 391 -0.93 12.20 10.87
C HIS A 391 -0.57 12.89 9.55
N VAL A 392 -0.13 14.14 9.63
CA VAL A 392 0.56 14.85 8.54
C VAL A 392 2.05 14.68 8.70
N LEU A 393 2.71 14.32 7.60
CA LEU A 393 4.13 14.02 7.56
C LEU A 393 4.94 15.23 7.08
N GLY A 394 5.87 15.69 7.92
CA GLY A 394 6.92 16.69 7.64
C GLY A 394 7.55 17.25 8.93
N ASP A 395 8.89 17.24 9.06
CA ASP A 395 9.58 18.10 10.05
C ASP A 395 9.74 19.51 9.44
N PRO A 396 9.18 20.58 10.05
CA PRO A 396 9.27 21.94 9.55
C PRO A 396 10.66 22.59 9.66
N ARG A 397 11.70 21.90 10.16
CA ARG A 397 13.01 22.51 10.47
C ARG A 397 14.13 22.33 9.45
N GLU A 398 13.94 21.57 8.36
CA GLU A 398 14.98 21.35 7.34
C GLU A 398 14.67 22.02 5.99
N ALA A 399 14.01 23.18 6.01
CA ALA A 399 13.76 24.01 4.83
C ALA A 399 14.94 24.94 4.46
N ASP A 400 16.18 24.54 4.76
CA ASP A 400 17.36 25.20 4.20
C ASP A 400 17.90 24.38 3.02
N ALA A 401 17.93 25.03 1.87
CA ALA A 401 18.34 24.46 0.59
C ALA A 401 19.78 23.91 0.66
N TYR A 402 19.92 22.59 0.60
CA TYR A 402 21.20 21.94 0.33
C TYR A 402 21.19 21.30 -1.06
N PHE A 403 21.76 22.03 -2.03
CA PHE A 403 22.25 21.45 -3.28
C PHE A 403 23.42 20.53 -2.95
N TYR A 404 23.24 19.20 -3.00
CA TYR A 404 24.37 18.28 -2.97
C TYR A 404 24.78 17.89 -4.39
N HIS A 405 25.82 18.56 -4.89
CA HIS A 405 26.72 18.02 -5.91
C HIS A 405 27.50 16.85 -5.29
N VAL A 406 27.19 15.61 -5.70
CA VAL A 406 27.98 14.44 -5.30
C VAL A 406 29.18 14.32 -6.24
N HIS A 407 30.34 14.80 -5.81
CA HIS A 407 31.62 14.39 -6.37
C HIS A 407 31.91 12.97 -5.88
N GLY A 408 32.04 12.03 -6.82
CA GLY A 408 32.51 10.69 -6.53
C GLY A 408 33.99 10.70 -6.13
N LEU A 409 34.29 10.01 -5.03
CA LEU A 409 35.65 9.55 -4.74
C LEU A 409 35.56 8.07 -4.36
N TYR A 410 35.96 7.24 -5.32
CA TYR A 410 36.31 5.84 -5.15
C TYR A 410 37.73 5.75 -4.58
N HIS A 411 37.94 4.83 -3.64
CA HIS A 411 39.16 4.03 -3.56
C HIS A 411 38.80 2.58 -3.26
#